data_AF-S0NYI8-F1
#
_entry.id   AF-S0NYI8-F1
#
_cell.length_a   1.000
_cell.length_b   1.000
_cell.length_c   1.000
_cell.angle_alpha   90.00
_cell.angle_beta   90.00
_cell.angle_gamma   90.00
#
_symmetry.space_group_name_H-M   'P 1'
#
loop_
_entity.id
_entity.type
_entity.pdbx_description
1 polymer ?
#
loop_
_entity_poly.entity_id
_entity_poly.type
_entity_poly.pdbx_seq_one_letter_code
_entity_poly.pdbx_strand_id
1 'polypeptide(L)'
;MKRRLSKLLVASFLSSFFMIVTTHAIRAETIPEMVTMIVHEDESDSEHTILGNRPVALYDITSMYLEAKQAADFDEKKFSESLSDKVLLSDEGLPAPIKTATTNSEGECTFTVPMKNGEHFAVYLVRETSQTQTKKVLPSVIILPIRSVETNEILTTIDVYPKFIDGTIPSKPVTPTEPSTPDKPFTPTEPSTPEEPYVPTEPSTPTDYTPTTEESSKFGRFPSTNELKTKASWLGASIVLFAGLLIFIKKRQTKGEKK
;
A
#
# COMPACT_ATOMS: atom_id res chain seq x y z
N MET A 1 -4.50 47.99 89.86
CA MET A 1 -4.48 48.38 88.43
C MET A 1 -3.67 47.34 87.65
N LYS A 2 -4.33 46.64 86.72
CA LYS A 2 -3.84 45.82 85.57
C LYS A 2 -2.72 44.79 85.86
N ARG A 3 -3.07 43.49 86.04
CA ARG A 3 -3.19 42.41 85.02
C ARG A 3 -1.83 42.00 84.41
N ARG A 4 -1.45 40.73 84.24
CA ARG A 4 -1.83 39.38 84.72
C ARG A 4 -0.90 38.44 83.92
N LEU A 5 -0.50 37.33 84.54
CA LEU A 5 -0.23 36.00 83.97
C LEU A 5 1.03 35.74 83.10
N SER A 6 1.89 34.93 83.74
CA SER A 6 2.46 33.66 83.27
C SER A 6 1.82 32.95 82.07
N LYS A 7 2.67 32.15 81.38
CA LYS A 7 2.44 30.88 80.64
C LYS A 7 3.31 30.87 79.39
N LEU A 8 3.77 29.76 78.81
CA LEU A 8 3.86 28.33 79.12
C LEU A 8 4.57 27.79 77.86
N LEU A 9 5.47 26.83 78.02
CA LEU A 9 6.10 26.08 76.94
C LEU A 9 5.02 25.48 76.01
N VAL A 10 5.08 25.71 74.70
CA VAL A 10 4.38 24.90 73.69
C VAL A 10 5.31 24.71 72.49
N ALA A 11 5.81 23.48 72.35
CA ALA A 11 6.49 22.99 71.18
C ALA A 11 5.50 22.90 70.01
N SER A 12 5.88 23.40 68.82
CA SER A 12 5.13 23.17 67.59
C SER A 12 6.09 22.67 66.52
N PHE A 13 5.88 21.41 66.13
CA PHE A 13 6.53 20.73 65.02
C PHE A 13 6.10 21.39 63.71
N LEU A 14 7.00 22.13 63.07
CA LEU A 14 6.80 22.60 61.70
C LEU A 14 7.13 21.45 60.75
N SER A 15 6.11 20.64 60.45
CA SER A 15 6.15 19.59 59.43
C SER A 15 6.43 20.22 58.06
N SER A 16 7.66 20.08 57.60
CA SER A 16 8.10 20.51 56.27
C SER A 16 7.52 19.57 55.22
N PHE A 17 6.33 19.89 54.70
CA PHE A 17 5.77 19.26 53.51
C PHE A 17 6.47 19.85 52.27
N PHE A 18 7.61 19.27 51.89
CA PHE A 18 8.27 19.59 50.63
C PHE A 18 7.46 18.94 49.51
N MET A 19 6.50 19.68 48.94
CA MET A 19 5.78 19.26 47.75
C MET A 19 6.76 19.31 46.58
N ILE A 20 7.38 18.18 46.25
CA ILE A 20 8.17 18.03 45.02
C ILE A 20 7.15 18.06 43.88
N VAL A 21 6.94 19.24 43.30
CA VAL A 21 6.28 19.38 42.01
C VAL A 21 7.29 18.89 40.98
N THR A 22 7.21 17.61 40.63
CA THR A 22 7.96 17.05 39.50
C THR A 22 7.33 17.62 38.23
N THR A 23 7.75 18.83 37.84
CA THR A 23 7.49 19.36 36.50
C THR A 23 8.09 18.40 35.50
N HIS A 24 7.25 17.53 34.93
CA HIS A 24 7.60 16.83 33.71
C HIS A 24 7.71 17.93 32.66
N ALA A 25 8.94 18.23 32.22
CA ALA A 25 9.14 19.05 31.05
C ALA A 25 8.42 18.35 29.89
N ILE A 26 7.30 18.94 29.44
CA ILE A 26 6.64 18.53 28.21
C ILE A 26 7.64 18.86 27.11
N ARG A 27 8.37 17.85 26.62
CA ARG A 27 9.26 18.01 25.48
C ARG A 27 8.39 18.32 24.27
N ALA A 28 8.44 19.56 23.79
CA ALA A 28 7.78 19.93 22.55
C ALA A 28 8.36 19.08 21.41
N GLU A 29 7.50 18.35 20.71
CA GLU A 29 7.90 17.57 19.54
C GLU A 29 8.42 18.52 18.47
N THR A 30 9.68 18.34 18.06
CA THR A 30 10.32 19.19 17.06
C THR A 30 9.96 18.66 15.67
N ILE A 31 9.09 19.37 14.96
CA ILE A 31 8.73 19.04 13.58
C ILE A 31 9.83 19.61 12.66
N PRO A 32 10.49 18.80 11.83
CA PRO A 32 11.47 19.30 10.88
C PRO A 32 10.80 20.20 9.83
N GLU A 33 11.49 21.25 9.40
CA GLU A 33 10.96 22.20 8.41
C GLU A 33 10.86 21.59 7.01
N MET A 34 11.82 20.73 6.66
CA MET A 34 11.98 20.14 5.33
C MET A 34 12.03 18.62 5.40
N VAL A 35 11.62 17.99 4.31
CA VAL A 35 11.75 16.56 4.05
C VAL A 35 12.44 16.36 2.70
N THR A 36 13.28 15.32 2.63
CA THR A 36 13.94 14.89 1.40
C THR A 36 13.26 13.62 0.90
N MET A 37 12.71 13.66 -0.31
CA MET A 37 12.14 12.51 -0.99
C MET A 37 13.14 12.02 -2.04
N ILE A 38 13.53 10.75 -1.95
CA ILE A 38 14.37 10.09 -2.94
C ILE A 38 13.45 9.16 -3.73
N VAL A 39 13.25 9.46 -5.01
CA VAL A 39 12.42 8.67 -5.91
C VAL A 39 13.31 7.67 -6.63
N HIS A 40 12.99 6.40 -6.48
CA HIS A 40 13.69 5.26 -7.06
C HIS A 40 12.86 4.65 -8.17
N GLU A 41 13.20 4.92 -9.42
CA GLU A 41 12.62 4.25 -10.58
C GLU A 41 13.42 3.00 -10.93
N ASP A 42 13.32 2.00 -10.06
CA ASP A 42 13.85 0.65 -10.27
C ASP A 42 12.69 -0.35 -10.33
N GLU A 43 12.72 -1.21 -11.34
CA GLU A 43 11.78 -2.31 -11.44
C GLU A 43 12.16 -3.41 -10.45
N SER A 44 11.33 -3.60 -9.43
CA SER A 44 11.45 -4.74 -8.49
C SER A 44 11.03 -6.07 -9.14
N ASP A 45 11.48 -6.38 -10.35
CA ASP A 45 11.48 -7.73 -10.90
C ASP A 45 12.71 -8.51 -10.41
N SER A 46 12.85 -9.78 -10.81
CA SER A 46 14.00 -10.59 -10.39
C SER A 46 15.35 -10.08 -10.89
N GLU A 47 15.37 -9.10 -11.80
CA GLU A 47 16.58 -8.57 -12.44
C GLU A 47 16.92 -7.13 -12.03
N HIS A 48 16.06 -6.42 -11.29
CA HIS A 48 16.28 -5.02 -10.85
C HIS A 48 16.65 -4.12 -12.03
N THR A 49 15.70 -3.96 -12.96
CA THR A 49 15.92 -3.11 -14.13
C THR A 49 15.84 -1.64 -13.71
N ILE A 50 17.00 -1.01 -13.61
CA ILE A 50 17.14 0.42 -13.34
C ILE A 50 16.68 1.25 -14.56
N LEU A 51 15.77 2.20 -14.33
CA LEU A 51 15.19 3.03 -15.38
C LEU A 51 15.63 4.50 -15.22
N GLY A 52 16.77 4.82 -15.86
CA GLY A 52 17.32 6.17 -15.88
C GLY A 52 16.69 7.11 -16.91
N ASN A 53 17.00 8.40 -16.79
CA ASN A 53 16.60 9.47 -17.71
C ASN A 53 15.07 9.67 -17.84
N ARG A 54 14.34 9.49 -16.74
CA ARG A 54 12.88 9.64 -16.68
C ARG A 54 12.51 10.97 -16.06
N PRO A 55 11.68 11.81 -16.73
CA PRO A 55 11.29 13.09 -16.17
C PRO A 55 10.19 12.90 -15.14
N VAL A 56 10.48 13.33 -13.92
CA VAL A 56 9.63 13.22 -12.73
C VAL A 56 9.19 14.62 -12.30
N ALA A 57 7.92 14.76 -11.97
CA ALA A 57 7.36 15.98 -11.39
C ALA A 57 6.76 15.72 -10.01
N LEU A 58 6.94 16.72 -9.15
CA LEU A 58 6.39 16.77 -7.80
C LEU A 58 5.31 17.86 -7.74
N TYR A 59 4.17 17.50 -7.18
CA TYR A 59 3.01 18.37 -7.02
C TYR A 59 2.67 18.50 -5.54
N ASP A 60 2.38 19.71 -5.10
CA ASP A 60 1.75 19.94 -3.80
C ASP A 60 0.24 19.83 -3.97
N ILE A 61 -0.35 18.77 -3.42
CA ILE A 61 -1.78 18.49 -3.49
C ILE A 61 -2.46 18.68 -2.13
N THR A 62 -1.85 19.45 -1.22
CA THR A 62 -2.33 19.63 0.16
C THR A 62 -3.77 20.14 0.16
N SER A 63 -4.10 21.16 -0.64
CA SER A 63 -5.46 21.68 -0.74
C SER A 63 -6.47 20.64 -1.22
N MET A 64 -6.12 19.85 -2.24
CA MET A 64 -7.00 18.78 -2.76
C MET A 64 -7.27 17.71 -1.69
N TYR A 65 -6.24 17.32 -0.93
CA TYR A 65 -6.39 16.36 0.17
C TYR A 65 -7.27 16.92 1.29
N LEU A 66 -7.07 18.19 1.69
CA LEU A 66 -7.86 18.83 2.73
C LEU A 66 -9.33 19.02 2.34
N GLU A 67 -9.60 19.33 1.08
CA GLU A 67 -10.96 19.39 0.54
C GLU A 67 -11.63 18.00 0.58
N ALA A 68 -10.96 16.96 0.09
CA ALA A 68 -11.47 15.59 0.12
C ALA A 68 -11.73 15.09 1.56
N LYS A 69 -10.88 15.49 2.51
CA LYS A 69 -10.96 15.12 3.92
C LYS A 69 -12.21 15.64 4.64
N GLN A 70 -12.92 16.62 4.05
CA GLN A 70 -14.18 17.13 4.61
C GLN A 70 -15.37 16.18 4.40
N ALA A 71 -15.22 15.17 3.52
CA ALA A 71 -16.27 14.17 3.31
C ALA A 71 -16.47 13.28 4.56
N ALA A 72 -17.74 12.98 4.87
CA ALA A 72 -18.09 12.19 6.05
C ALA A 72 -17.55 10.74 6.00
N ASP A 73 -17.35 10.20 4.79
CA ASP A 73 -16.87 8.84 4.51
C ASP A 73 -15.43 8.84 3.95
N PHE A 74 -14.66 9.90 4.23
CA PHE A 74 -13.28 10.02 3.74
C PHE A 74 -12.40 8.85 4.19
N ASP A 75 -11.67 8.30 3.22
CA ASP A 75 -10.70 7.24 3.43
C ASP A 75 -9.41 7.59 2.67
N GLU A 76 -8.30 7.66 3.40
CA GLU A 76 -7.00 8.10 2.86
C GLU A 76 -6.47 7.18 1.76
N LYS A 77 -6.70 5.87 1.91
CA LYS A 77 -6.26 4.87 0.94
C LYS A 77 -7.07 5.00 -0.34
N LYS A 78 -8.39 5.11 -0.25
CA LYS A 78 -9.28 5.32 -1.41
C LYS A 78 -8.98 6.64 -2.11
N PHE A 79 -8.70 7.71 -1.36
CA PHE A 79 -8.28 8.99 -1.94
C PHE A 79 -6.99 8.82 -2.76
N SER A 80 -5.96 8.20 -2.17
CA SER A 80 -4.67 7.97 -2.83
C SER A 80 -4.82 7.12 -4.10
N GLU A 81 -5.56 6.02 -4.02
CA GLU A 81 -5.82 5.12 -5.16
C GLU A 81 -6.59 5.85 -6.28
N SER A 82 -7.70 6.51 -5.93
CA SER A 82 -8.52 7.24 -6.90
C SER A 82 -7.76 8.39 -7.58
N LEU A 83 -6.94 9.12 -6.82
CA LEU A 83 -6.14 10.20 -7.39
C LEU A 83 -5.06 9.64 -8.32
N SER A 84 -4.38 8.57 -7.90
CA SER A 84 -3.33 7.93 -8.70
C SER A 84 -3.89 7.42 -10.04
N ASP A 85 -5.05 6.77 -10.03
CA ASP A 85 -5.74 6.30 -11.24
C ASP A 85 -6.16 7.45 -12.15
N LYS A 86 -6.71 8.53 -11.58
CA LYS A 86 -7.11 9.72 -12.35
C LYS A 86 -5.90 10.37 -13.02
N VAL A 87 -4.82 10.54 -12.26
CA VAL A 87 -3.57 11.20 -12.69
C VAL A 87 -2.82 10.37 -13.72
N LEU A 88 -2.92 9.04 -13.64
CA LEU A 88 -2.35 8.15 -14.64
C LEU A 88 -2.98 8.36 -16.03
N LEU A 89 -4.25 8.75 -16.07
CA LEU A 89 -5.04 8.93 -17.29
C LEU A 89 -5.02 10.38 -17.82
N SER A 90 -4.97 11.38 -16.93
CA SER A 90 -5.08 12.79 -17.29
C SER A 90 -4.48 13.70 -16.22
N ASP A 91 -3.99 14.86 -16.64
CA ASP A 91 -3.48 15.92 -15.75
C ASP A 91 -4.61 16.82 -15.20
N GLU A 92 -5.86 16.51 -15.54
CA GLU A 92 -7.01 17.35 -15.23
C GLU A 92 -7.25 17.51 -13.72
N GLY A 93 -7.21 18.76 -13.26
CA GLY A 93 -7.42 19.13 -11.86
C GLY A 93 -6.19 19.01 -10.97
N LEU A 94 -5.01 18.73 -11.54
CA LEU A 94 -3.75 18.87 -10.83
C LEU A 94 -3.31 20.34 -10.78
N PRO A 95 -2.71 20.81 -9.68
CA PRO A 95 -2.00 22.09 -9.67
C PRO A 95 -0.75 22.02 -10.57
N ALA A 96 -0.10 23.17 -10.78
CA ALA A 96 1.19 23.20 -11.44
C ALA A 96 2.24 22.42 -10.61
N PRO A 97 3.21 21.73 -11.25
CA PRO A 97 4.27 21.06 -10.52
C PRO A 97 5.13 22.10 -9.78
N ILE A 98 5.45 21.80 -8.52
CA ILE A 98 6.30 22.67 -7.68
C ILE A 98 7.79 22.43 -7.95
N LYS A 99 8.14 21.22 -8.41
CA LYS A 99 9.50 20.83 -8.82
C LYS A 99 9.42 19.79 -9.94
N THR A 100 10.45 19.77 -10.77
CA THR A 100 10.70 18.73 -11.77
C THR A 100 12.15 18.29 -11.69
N ALA A 101 12.41 17.02 -12.01
CA ALA A 101 13.73 16.43 -12.06
C ALA A 101 13.77 15.34 -13.15
N THR A 102 14.97 14.83 -13.44
CA THR A 102 15.16 13.68 -14.30
C THR A 102 15.98 12.65 -13.54
N THR A 103 15.57 11.38 -13.59
CA THR A 103 16.32 10.31 -12.91
C THR A 103 17.73 10.16 -13.50
N ASN A 104 18.70 9.91 -12.64
CA ASN A 104 20.09 9.68 -13.01
C ASN A 104 20.27 8.27 -13.65
N SER A 105 21.52 7.86 -13.88
CA SER A 105 21.82 6.52 -14.41
C SER A 105 21.47 5.37 -13.45
N GLU A 106 21.24 5.67 -12.17
CA GLU A 106 20.84 4.74 -11.12
C GLU A 106 19.31 4.73 -10.92
N GLY A 107 18.55 5.46 -11.75
CA GLY A 107 17.09 5.54 -11.64
C GLY A 107 16.61 6.46 -10.51
N GLU A 108 17.51 7.27 -9.93
CA GLU A 108 17.19 8.09 -8.76
C GLU A 108 17.00 9.57 -9.11
N CYS A 109 16.05 10.23 -8.43
CA CYS A 109 16.02 11.68 -8.31
C CYS A 109 15.60 12.13 -6.90
N THR A 110 15.95 13.35 -6.51
CA THR A 110 15.73 13.85 -5.15
C THR A 110 14.95 15.16 -5.15
N PHE A 111 13.98 15.26 -4.24
CA PHE A 111 13.24 16.49 -3.97
C PHE A 111 13.33 16.87 -2.49
N THR A 112 13.81 18.08 -2.19
CA THR A 112 13.74 18.65 -0.83
C THR A 112 12.60 19.65 -0.76
N VAL A 113 11.58 19.37 0.06
CA VAL A 113 10.33 20.14 0.14
C VAL A 113 9.87 20.38 1.58
N PRO A 114 9.03 21.40 1.84
CA PRO A 114 8.52 21.68 3.18
C PRO A 114 7.71 20.51 3.78
N MET A 115 7.84 20.29 5.09
CA MET A 115 7.01 19.33 5.83
C MET A 115 5.55 19.81 5.97
N LYS A 116 5.33 21.11 5.85
CA LYS A 116 4.02 21.77 5.97
C LYS A 116 3.75 22.72 4.81
N ASN A 117 2.48 22.82 4.44
CA ASN A 117 1.96 23.90 3.62
C ASN A 117 1.00 24.73 4.49
N GLY A 118 1.43 25.95 4.85
CA GLY A 118 0.75 26.78 5.84
C GLY A 118 0.70 26.09 7.20
N GLU A 119 -0.50 25.95 7.76
CA GLU A 119 -0.71 25.33 9.07
C GLU A 119 -0.86 23.80 9.01
N HIS A 120 -0.95 23.22 7.80
CA HIS A 120 -1.20 21.80 7.58
C HIS A 120 0.07 21.05 7.18
N PHE A 121 0.16 19.78 7.56
CA PHE A 121 1.17 18.91 6.97
C PHE A 121 0.93 18.76 5.47
N ALA A 122 2.01 18.82 4.71
CA ALA A 122 1.93 18.81 3.26
C ALA A 122 1.59 17.41 2.73
N VAL A 123 0.87 17.38 1.61
CA VAL A 123 0.62 16.16 0.85
C VAL A 123 1.16 16.34 -0.54
N TYR A 124 2.03 15.43 -0.95
CA TYR A 124 2.72 15.50 -2.23
C TYR A 124 2.31 14.36 -3.14
N LEU A 125 2.36 14.62 -4.45
CA LEU A 125 2.18 13.63 -5.49
C LEU A 125 3.42 13.63 -6.38
N VAL A 126 4.03 12.46 -6.53
CA VAL A 126 5.16 12.20 -7.43
C VAL A 126 4.63 11.45 -8.65
N ARG A 127 5.03 11.87 -9.85
CA ARG A 127 4.72 11.14 -11.09
C ARG A 127 5.74 11.39 -12.18
N GLU A 128 5.81 10.45 -13.11
CA GLU A 128 6.47 10.66 -14.39
C GLU A 128 5.62 11.59 -15.30
N THR A 129 6.29 12.48 -16.05
CA THR A 129 5.64 13.43 -16.97
C THR A 129 5.78 13.09 -18.44
N SER A 130 6.67 12.17 -18.81
CA SER A 130 6.84 11.72 -20.19
C SER A 130 6.63 10.22 -20.24
N GLN A 131 5.51 9.78 -20.83
CA GLN A 131 5.20 8.36 -20.98
C GLN A 131 5.81 7.78 -22.28
N THR A 132 7.03 8.21 -22.61
CA THR A 132 7.75 7.81 -23.85
C THR A 132 8.30 6.39 -23.79
N GLN A 133 8.19 5.72 -22.65
CA GLN A 133 8.68 4.36 -22.44
C GLN A 133 7.52 3.35 -22.47
N THR A 134 7.85 2.10 -22.80
CA THR A 134 6.88 1.00 -22.85
C THR A 134 6.31 0.63 -21.47
N LYS A 135 7.02 0.97 -20.39
CA LYS A 135 6.60 0.77 -19.00
C LYS A 135 6.16 2.08 -18.38
N LYS A 136 4.98 2.10 -17.75
CA LYS A 136 4.42 3.31 -17.15
C LYS A 136 4.57 3.27 -15.64
N VAL A 137 4.89 4.41 -15.05
CA VAL A 137 5.01 4.56 -13.60
C VAL A 137 3.68 5.03 -13.01
N LEU A 138 3.19 4.33 -12.00
CA LEU A 138 2.03 4.76 -11.23
C LEU A 138 2.38 5.99 -10.39
N PRO A 139 1.55 7.05 -10.44
CA PRO A 139 1.69 8.17 -9.53
C PRO A 139 1.67 7.71 -8.07
N SER A 140 2.46 8.36 -7.22
CA SER A 140 2.59 8.03 -5.81
C SER A 140 2.23 9.24 -4.95
N VAL A 141 1.28 9.06 -4.02
CA VAL A 141 0.87 10.09 -3.05
C VAL A 141 1.59 9.88 -1.72
N ILE A 142 2.23 10.94 -1.21
CA ILE A 142 2.97 10.98 0.05
C ILE A 142 2.25 11.92 1.01
N ILE A 143 1.67 11.39 2.09
CA ILE A 143 0.99 12.15 3.14
C ILE A 143 1.95 12.32 4.32
N LEU A 144 2.33 13.55 4.64
CA LEU A 144 3.25 13.84 5.74
C LEU A 144 2.53 14.04 7.09
N PRO A 145 3.24 13.84 8.22
CA PRO A 145 4.58 13.28 8.33
C PRO A 145 4.56 11.75 8.29
N ILE A 146 5.60 11.15 7.71
CA ILE A 146 5.86 9.70 7.87
C ILE A 146 6.72 9.51 9.11
N ARG A 147 6.37 8.53 9.94
CA ARG A 147 7.13 8.19 11.15
C ARG A 147 7.86 6.87 10.99
N SER A 148 9.03 6.78 11.59
CA SER A 148 9.74 5.52 11.77
C SER A 148 8.90 4.58 12.64
N VAL A 149 8.74 3.33 12.21
CA VAL A 149 8.06 2.30 13.00
C VAL A 149 8.83 1.91 14.27
N GLU A 150 10.16 2.09 14.27
CA GLU A 150 11.03 1.70 15.38
C GLU A 150 11.14 2.81 16.43
N THR A 151 11.48 4.02 15.99
CA THR A 151 11.76 5.14 16.89
C THR A 151 10.56 6.06 17.10
N ASN A 152 9.50 5.93 16.28
CA ASN A 152 8.35 6.84 16.22
C ASN A 152 8.72 8.30 15.88
N GLU A 153 9.96 8.53 15.45
CA GLU A 153 10.45 9.84 15.02
C GLU A 153 9.97 10.17 13.61
N ILE A 154 9.77 11.46 13.34
CA ILE A 154 9.41 11.95 12.00
C ILE A 154 10.59 11.73 11.06
N LEU A 155 10.35 11.10 9.92
CA LEU A 155 11.36 10.89 8.89
C LEU A 155 11.66 12.20 8.15
N THR A 156 12.95 12.53 8.05
CA THR A 156 13.46 13.65 7.24
C THR A 156 13.90 13.21 5.85
N THR A 157 14.05 11.90 5.63
CA THR A 157 14.37 11.28 4.35
C THR A 157 13.35 10.16 4.10
N ILE A 158 12.73 10.19 2.93
CA ILE A 158 11.70 9.23 2.51
C ILE A 158 12.12 8.65 1.16
N ASP A 159 12.37 7.36 1.13
CA ASP A 159 12.54 6.61 -0.12
C ASP A 159 11.16 6.26 -0.71
N VAL A 160 10.95 6.67 -1.94
CA VAL A 160 9.73 6.44 -2.71
C VAL A 160 10.07 5.46 -3.82
N TYR A 161 9.41 4.31 -3.83
CA TYR A 161 9.52 3.29 -4.87
C TYR A 161 8.18 3.21 -5.63
N PRO A 162 8.00 4.00 -6.70
CA PRO A 162 6.79 3.94 -7.52
C PRO A 162 6.60 2.55 -8.12
N LYS A 163 5.34 2.16 -8.31
CA LYS A 163 4.99 0.88 -8.94
C LYS A 163 4.92 1.03 -10.45
N PHE A 164 5.30 -0.01 -11.18
CA PHE A 164 5.25 -0.06 -12.63
C PHE A 164 4.04 -0.84 -13.14
N ILE A 165 3.55 -0.47 -14.31
CA ILE A 165 2.56 -1.25 -15.07
C ILE A 165 3.06 -1.52 -16.49
N ASP A 166 2.87 -2.76 -16.93
CA ASP A 166 3.20 -3.20 -18.28
C ASP A 166 2.12 -2.75 -19.27
N GLY A 167 2.43 -1.72 -20.07
CA GLY A 167 1.85 -1.44 -21.39
C GLY A 167 0.35 -1.14 -21.50
N THR A 168 -0.47 -1.39 -20.48
CA THR A 168 -1.92 -1.18 -20.53
C THR A 168 -2.33 -0.31 -19.37
N ILE A 169 -2.54 0.99 -19.62
CA ILE A 169 -3.28 1.81 -18.66
C ILE A 169 -4.69 1.17 -18.59
N PRO A 170 -5.22 0.85 -17.40
CA PRO A 170 -6.61 0.42 -17.30
C PRO A 170 -7.49 1.48 -17.97
N SER A 171 -8.21 1.10 -19.02
CA SER A 171 -9.16 2.01 -19.67
C SER A 171 -10.11 2.53 -18.60
N LYS A 172 -10.34 3.85 -18.59
CA LYS A 172 -11.44 4.44 -17.82
C LYS A 172 -12.69 3.58 -18.07
N PRO A 173 -13.41 3.10 -17.03
CA PRO A 173 -14.67 2.45 -17.25
C PRO A 173 -15.53 3.43 -18.05
N VAL A 174 -15.93 3.02 -19.25
CA VAL A 174 -16.87 3.80 -20.06
C VAL A 174 -18.12 3.91 -19.19
N THR A 175 -18.49 5.12 -18.76
CA THR A 175 -19.80 5.35 -18.17
C THR A 175 -20.82 4.78 -19.14
N PRO A 176 -21.60 3.75 -18.77
CA PRO A 176 -22.60 3.22 -19.66
C PRO A 176 -23.49 4.38 -20.05
N THR A 177 -23.67 4.59 -21.36
CA THR A 177 -24.64 5.54 -21.87
C THR A 177 -25.96 5.21 -21.21
N GLU A 178 -26.65 6.23 -20.68
CA GLU A 178 -27.97 6.05 -20.10
C GLU A 178 -28.83 5.28 -21.12
N PRO A 179 -29.46 4.15 -20.71
CA PRO A 179 -30.24 3.36 -21.66
C PRO A 179 -31.31 4.26 -22.25
N SER A 180 -31.36 4.34 -23.58
CA SER A 180 -32.48 4.99 -24.28
C SER A 180 -33.78 4.47 -23.68
N THR A 181 -34.71 5.36 -23.36
CA THR A 181 -36.07 4.97 -23.03
C THR A 181 -36.57 4.04 -24.15
N PRO A 182 -37.05 2.82 -23.83
CA PRO A 182 -37.60 1.93 -24.84
C PRO A 182 -38.74 2.64 -25.55
N ASP A 183 -38.79 2.53 -26.88
CA ASP A 183 -39.97 2.94 -27.61
C ASP A 183 -41.21 2.23 -27.06
N LYS A 184 -42.33 2.94 -27.05
CA LYS A 184 -43.59 2.41 -26.56
C LYS A 184 -43.90 1.12 -27.34
N PRO A 185 -44.24 0.00 -26.67
CA PRO A 185 -44.51 -1.25 -27.36
C PRO A 185 -45.62 -1.02 -28.40
N PHE A 186 -45.40 -1.52 -29.62
CA PHE A 186 -46.44 -1.54 -30.64
C PHE A 186 -47.64 -2.33 -30.11
N THR A 187 -48.84 -1.83 -30.37
CA THR A 187 -50.07 -2.59 -30.14
C THR A 187 -50.01 -3.88 -30.97
N PRO A 188 -50.13 -5.06 -30.35
CA PRO A 188 -50.16 -6.31 -31.09
C PRO A 188 -51.31 -6.27 -32.09
N THR A 189 -51.04 -6.66 -33.33
CA THR A 189 -52.11 -6.96 -34.29
C THR A 189 -52.86 -8.19 -33.77
N GLU A 190 -54.19 -8.18 -33.92
CA GLU A 190 -55.04 -9.29 -33.52
C GLU A 190 -54.59 -10.58 -34.23
N PRO A 191 -54.42 -11.71 -33.52
CA PRO A 191 -53.96 -12.94 -34.13
C PRO A 191 -54.99 -13.42 -35.15
N SER A 192 -54.53 -13.82 -36.33
CA SER A 192 -55.36 -14.52 -37.30
C SER A 192 -55.83 -15.85 -36.71
N THR A 193 -57.06 -16.23 -37.02
CA THR A 193 -57.63 -17.54 -36.65
C THR A 193 -56.72 -18.65 -37.20
N PRO A 194 -56.31 -19.63 -36.38
CA PRO A 194 -55.52 -20.77 -36.85
C PRO A 194 -56.30 -21.56 -37.90
N GLU A 195 -55.62 -22.00 -38.96
CA GLU A 195 -56.16 -23.02 -39.87
C GLU A 195 -56.25 -24.38 -39.16
N GLU A 196 -57.22 -25.20 -39.56
CA GLU A 196 -57.41 -26.54 -38.98
C GLU A 196 -56.16 -27.42 -39.19
N PRO A 197 -55.76 -28.20 -38.18
CA PRO A 197 -54.59 -29.05 -38.28
C PRO A 197 -54.82 -30.17 -39.32
N TYR A 198 -53.84 -30.35 -40.19
CA TYR A 198 -53.80 -31.48 -41.11
C TYR A 198 -53.61 -32.81 -40.35
N VAL A 199 -54.32 -33.85 -40.81
CA VAL A 199 -54.24 -35.21 -40.26
C VAL A 199 -52.85 -35.80 -40.57
N PRO A 200 -52.09 -36.29 -39.57
CA PRO A 200 -50.79 -36.92 -39.81
C PRO A 200 -50.93 -38.23 -40.60
N THR A 201 -50.07 -38.43 -41.59
CA THR A 201 -49.85 -39.73 -42.24
C THR A 201 -49.04 -40.65 -41.32
N GLU A 202 -49.38 -41.95 -41.33
CA GLU A 202 -48.74 -42.95 -40.46
C GLU A 202 -47.22 -43.11 -40.74
N PRO A 203 -46.40 -43.29 -39.70
CA PRO A 203 -44.96 -43.47 -39.85
C PRO A 203 -44.60 -44.82 -40.47
N SER A 204 -43.69 -44.81 -41.44
CA SER A 204 -43.05 -46.02 -41.96
C SER A 204 -42.01 -46.55 -40.98
N THR A 205 -41.92 -47.89 -40.87
CA THR A 205 -41.06 -48.64 -39.96
C THR A 205 -39.56 -48.42 -40.25
N PRO A 206 -38.71 -48.26 -39.22
CA PRO A 206 -37.27 -48.07 -39.40
C PRO A 206 -36.57 -49.37 -39.83
N THR A 207 -35.62 -49.23 -40.76
CA THR A 207 -34.71 -50.28 -41.20
C THR A 207 -33.47 -50.34 -40.30
N ASP A 208 -33.04 -51.57 -40.06
CA ASP A 208 -31.98 -52.01 -39.15
C ASP A 208 -30.58 -51.58 -39.66
N TYR A 209 -29.78 -50.95 -38.80
CA TYR A 209 -28.36 -50.69 -39.04
C TYR A 209 -27.53 -51.24 -37.87
N THR A 210 -26.62 -52.14 -38.23
CA THR A 210 -25.65 -52.80 -37.36
C THR A 210 -24.49 -51.85 -36.96
N PRO A 211 -23.92 -51.98 -35.75
CA PRO A 211 -22.95 -51.03 -35.22
C PRO A 211 -21.51 -51.37 -35.63
N THR A 212 -20.74 -50.36 -36.05
CA THR A 212 -19.28 -50.43 -36.15
C THR A 212 -18.66 -49.71 -34.95
N THR A 213 -18.00 -50.53 -34.13
CA THR A 213 -16.96 -50.27 -33.13
C THR A 213 -16.01 -49.13 -33.50
N GLU A 214 -15.67 -48.25 -32.55
CA GLU A 214 -14.27 -47.95 -32.15
C GLU A 214 -14.15 -47.03 -30.91
N GLU A 215 -13.41 -47.58 -29.93
CA GLU A 215 -12.43 -46.95 -29.03
C GLU A 215 -12.80 -45.80 -28.06
N SER A 216 -13.33 -46.26 -26.93
CA SER A 216 -12.88 -45.97 -25.55
C SER A 216 -11.50 -45.31 -25.34
N SER A 217 -11.54 -44.31 -24.44
CA SER A 217 -10.57 -44.00 -23.36
C SER A 217 -9.29 -43.20 -23.66
N LYS A 218 -9.35 -41.88 -23.40
CA LYS A 218 -8.23 -41.15 -22.77
C LYS A 218 -8.63 -39.79 -22.16
N PHE A 219 -9.47 -39.77 -21.13
CA PHE A 219 -9.59 -38.60 -20.26
C PHE A 219 -8.63 -38.74 -19.08
N GLY A 220 -7.47 -38.08 -19.22
CA GLY A 220 -6.44 -37.99 -18.18
C GLY A 220 -6.90 -37.12 -17.02
N ARG A 221 -6.81 -37.71 -15.82
CA ARG A 221 -7.20 -37.19 -14.52
C ARG A 221 -6.20 -36.09 -14.07
N PHE A 222 -6.70 -34.95 -13.60
CA PHE A 222 -5.89 -33.90 -12.97
C PHE A 222 -5.30 -34.38 -11.61
N PRO A 223 -4.12 -33.90 -11.19
CA PRO A 223 -3.48 -34.29 -9.94
C PRO A 223 -4.11 -33.61 -8.70
N SER A 224 -4.20 -34.37 -7.61
CA SER A 224 -4.66 -33.91 -6.29
C SER A 224 -3.49 -33.28 -5.50
N THR A 225 -3.67 -32.05 -5.00
CA THR A 225 -2.70 -31.30 -4.20
C THR A 225 -2.68 -31.74 -2.74
N ASN A 226 -1.83 -32.73 -2.39
CA ASN A 226 -1.57 -33.10 -1.00
C ASN A 226 -0.12 -33.55 -0.72
N GLU A 227 0.83 -33.38 -1.65
CA GLU A 227 2.25 -33.66 -1.36
C GLU A 227 2.93 -32.48 -0.65
N LEU A 228 2.79 -32.41 0.67
CA LEU A 228 3.71 -31.66 1.52
C LEU A 228 5.02 -32.45 1.63
N LYS A 229 6.01 -32.12 0.79
CA LYS A 229 7.40 -32.55 0.98
C LYS A 229 7.99 -31.85 2.20
N THR A 230 7.99 -32.56 3.32
CA THR A 230 8.63 -32.18 4.58
C THR A 230 10.16 -32.10 4.42
N LYS A 231 10.71 -30.90 4.15
CA LYS A 231 12.14 -30.62 4.37
C LYS A 231 12.33 -30.07 5.78
N ALA A 232 12.35 -30.97 6.76
CA ALA A 232 12.66 -30.65 8.14
C ALA A 232 14.19 -30.54 8.34
N SER A 233 14.64 -29.30 8.60
CA SER A 233 15.63 -28.90 9.60
C SER A 233 16.99 -29.63 9.65
N TRP A 234 17.97 -29.09 8.91
CA TRP A 234 19.41 -29.35 9.08
C TRP A 234 20.14 -28.22 9.84
N LEU A 235 19.44 -27.13 10.20
CA LEU A 235 20.00 -26.01 10.97
C LEU A 235 20.25 -26.33 12.46
N GLY A 236 19.58 -27.34 13.02
CA GLY A 236 19.75 -27.73 14.43
C GLY A 236 21.10 -28.39 14.73
N ALA A 237 21.69 -29.10 13.76
CA ALA A 237 22.97 -29.78 13.95
C ALA A 237 24.16 -28.82 14.02
N SER A 238 24.07 -27.66 13.35
CA SER A 238 25.14 -26.65 13.31
C SER A 238 25.31 -25.92 14.64
N ILE A 239 24.22 -25.70 15.38
CA ILE A 239 24.23 -25.00 16.68
C ILE A 239 24.90 -25.85 17.77
N VAL A 240 24.66 -27.17 17.78
CA VAL A 240 25.29 -28.09 18.75
C VAL A 240 26.80 -28.23 18.49
N LEU A 241 27.22 -28.25 17.22
CA LEU A 241 28.65 -28.29 16.87
C LEU A 241 29.39 -26.99 17.23
N PHE A 242 28.76 -25.83 17.05
CA PHE A 242 29.38 -24.55 17.42
C PHE A 242 29.52 -24.36 18.94
N ALA A 243 28.51 -24.77 19.72
CA ALA A 243 28.58 -24.72 21.18
C ALA A 243 29.68 -25.63 21.75
N GLY A 244 29.86 -26.83 21.16
CA GLY A 244 30.95 -27.74 21.54
C GLY A 244 32.34 -27.17 21.28
N LEU A 245 32.53 -26.45 20.16
CA LEU A 245 33.81 -25.85 19.80
C LEU A 245 34.23 -24.72 20.76
N LEU A 246 33.28 -23.88 21.20
CA LEU A 246 33.56 -22.80 22.14
C LEU A 246 33.95 -23.30 23.54
N ILE A 247 33.32 -24.38 24.03
CA ILE A 247 33.68 -25.00 25.31
C ILE A 247 35.09 -25.62 25.23
N PHE A 248 35.45 -26.23 24.09
CA PHE A 248 36.77 -26.84 23.90
C PHE A 248 37.90 -25.80 23.86
N ILE A 249 37.71 -24.66 23.17
CA ILE A 249 38.69 -23.57 23.12
C ILE A 249 38.92 -22.98 24.52
N LYS A 250 37.86 -22.77 25.30
CA LYS A 250 37.97 -22.23 26.66
C LYS A 250 38.70 -23.17 27.62
N LYS A 251 38.60 -24.49 27.41
CA LYS A 251 39.32 -25.51 28.20
C LYS A 251 40.81 -25.65 27.84
N ARG A 252 41.23 -25.23 26.63
CA ARG A 252 42.65 -25.18 26.25
C ARG A 252 43.37 -23.97 26.84
N GLN A 253 42.70 -22.82 26.92
CA GLN A 253 43.27 -21.59 27.49
C GLN A 253 43.57 -21.75 28.99
N THR A 254 42.73 -22.46 29.75
CA THR A 254 42.95 -22.68 31.19
C THR A 254 44.00 -23.73 31.54
N LYS A 255 44.45 -24.53 30.57
CA LYS A 255 45.54 -25.51 30.76
C LYS A 255 46.93 -24.98 30.34
N GLY A 256 46.99 -23.84 29.66
CA GLY A 256 48.25 -23.20 29.26
C GLY A 256 48.89 -22.33 30.35
N GLU A 257 48.19 -22.03 31.44
CA GLU A 257 48.65 -21.11 32.49
C GLU A 257 49.12 -21.82 33.77
N LYS A 258 49.56 -23.09 33.64
CA LYS A 258 50.34 -23.77 34.68
C LYS A 258 51.38 -24.70 34.04
N LYS A 259 52.44 -24.12 33.49
CA LYS A 259 53.81 -24.62 33.64
C LYS A 259 54.83 -23.60 33.15
#